data_AF-A0A382C2S8-F1
#
_entry.id   AF-A0A382C2S8-F1
#
_cell.length_a   1.000
_cell.length_b   1.000
_cell.length_c   1.000
_cell.angle_alpha   90.00
_cell.angle_beta   90.00
_cell.angle_gamma   90.00
#
_symmetry.space_group_name_H-M   'P 1'
#
loop_
_entity.id
_entity.type
_entity.pdbx_description
1 polymer ?
#
loop_
_entity_poly.entity_id
_entity_poly.type
_entity_poly.pdbx_seq_one_letter_code
_entity_poly.pdbx_strand_id
1 'polypeptide(L)'
;MAVRNIALTDTLEQFRTNFNDMCLNDFGDIGTLDPSMSATSVVGAVNELAAQIFAAEGWKMEDSSSTVQQIGAGQTAVFKGVSNQTTAVVSVPDILTIGLTNSVTITTQLTSPIVVAGNLTLTNGSITDSSGSIDFGDDHIITTGDIQANNITAPTITTTGGTNTLGTVSVVGNTFSSTDSTVIHFDDDVQIEGGLKTNTITARTGDSVNFGGSHISTNNITTSGAIYLTGGNSNLGIYFEGATNDAFKTYIRPTDPTAERIVTLPDSTGTVALTNTTGYADGTIFTSSSTLVIYNSAGVAQKTIVGSAS
;
A
#
# COMPACT_ATOMS: atom_id res chain seq x y z
N MET A 1 -3.06 97.03 -5.46
CA MET A 1 -4.14 97.90 -5.00
C MET A 1 -3.56 99.27 -4.63
N ALA A 2 -3.79 100.29 -5.45
CA ALA A 2 -3.45 101.66 -5.06
C ALA A 2 -4.53 102.15 -4.09
N VAL A 3 -4.15 102.76 -2.96
CA VAL A 3 -5.13 103.34 -2.03
C VAL A 3 -5.72 104.59 -2.69
N ARG A 4 -6.93 104.45 -3.24
CA ARG A 4 -7.71 105.57 -3.79
C ARG A 4 -8.63 106.07 -2.70
N ASN A 5 -8.37 107.29 -2.23
CA ASN A 5 -9.17 107.94 -1.18
C ASN A 5 -10.26 108.78 -1.83
N ILE A 6 -11.52 108.58 -1.42
CA ILE A 6 -12.63 109.45 -1.83
C ILE A 6 -12.89 110.43 -0.69
N ALA A 7 -12.58 111.70 -0.92
CA ALA A 7 -12.81 112.75 0.07
C ALA A 7 -14.28 113.17 0.11
N LEU A 8 -14.75 113.69 1.25
CA LEU A 8 -16.12 114.20 1.41
C LEU A 8 -16.46 115.37 0.46
N THR A 9 -15.45 115.98 -0.14
CA THR A 9 -15.57 117.09 -1.09
C THR A 9 -15.53 116.65 -2.56
N ASP A 10 -15.29 115.37 -2.83
CA ASP A 10 -15.24 114.86 -4.19
C ASP A 10 -16.61 114.88 -4.84
N THR A 11 -16.64 115.17 -6.13
CA THR A 11 -17.89 115.17 -6.90
C THR A 11 -18.47 113.77 -6.99
N LEU A 12 -19.80 113.67 -7.13
CA LEU A 12 -20.49 112.40 -7.39
C LEU A 12 -19.90 111.67 -8.61
N GLU A 13 -19.41 112.42 -9.59
CA GLU A 13 -18.77 111.87 -10.77
C GLU A 13 -17.38 111.29 -10.48
N GLN A 14 -16.60 111.92 -9.60
CA GLN A 14 -15.34 111.35 -9.10
C GLN A 14 -15.59 110.11 -8.23
N PHE A 15 -16.65 110.10 -7.41
CA PHE A 15 -17.06 108.90 -6.67
C PHE A 15 -17.42 107.77 -7.63
N ARG A 16 -18.28 108.02 -8.63
CA ARG A 16 -18.71 107.04 -9.64
C ARG A 16 -17.52 106.48 -10.41
N THR A 17 -16.62 107.35 -10.85
CA THR A 17 -15.45 106.95 -11.64
C THR A 17 -14.50 106.09 -10.80
N ASN A 18 -14.15 106.53 -9.59
CA ASN A 18 -13.28 105.75 -8.71
C ASN A 18 -13.92 104.43 -8.25
N PHE A 19 -15.21 104.40 -7.94
CA PHE A 19 -15.92 103.19 -7.54
C PHE A 19 -15.99 102.16 -8.68
N ASN A 20 -16.34 102.61 -9.89
CA ASN A 20 -16.35 101.73 -11.06
C ASN A 20 -14.96 101.20 -11.41
N ASP A 21 -13.93 102.05 -11.29
CA ASP A 21 -12.53 101.63 -11.52
C ASP A 21 -12.04 100.63 -10.47
N MET A 22 -12.49 100.74 -9.21
CA MET A 22 -12.21 99.74 -8.18
C MET A 22 -12.84 98.39 -8.52
N CYS A 23 -14.09 98.39 -8.98
CA CYS A 23 -14.78 97.15 -9.39
C CYS A 23 -14.17 96.50 -10.64
N LEU A 24 -13.69 97.32 -11.60
CA LEU A 24 -13.17 96.82 -12.86
C LEU A 24 -11.71 96.34 -12.77
N ASN A 25 -10.87 97.05 -12.00
CA ASN A 25 -9.42 96.85 -12.05
C ASN A 25 -8.81 96.25 -10.77
N ASP A 26 -9.40 96.48 -9.58
CA ASP A 26 -8.81 96.02 -8.31
C ASP A 26 -9.32 94.65 -7.83
N PHE A 27 -10.47 94.16 -8.34
CA PHE A 27 -11.04 92.85 -7.95
C PHE A 27 -10.70 91.68 -8.92
N GLY A 28 -9.85 91.92 -9.92
CA GLY A 28 -9.41 90.93 -10.90
C GLY A 28 -10.43 90.69 -12.03
N ASP A 29 -9.95 90.47 -13.26
CA ASP A 29 -10.78 90.23 -14.43
C ASP A 29 -11.24 88.77 -14.51
N ILE A 30 -12.55 88.54 -14.49
CA ILE A 30 -13.17 87.21 -14.62
C ILE A 30 -12.81 86.52 -15.95
N GLY A 31 -12.51 87.28 -17.01
CA GLY A 31 -12.13 86.74 -18.32
C GLY A 31 -10.76 86.04 -18.35
N THR A 32 -9.97 86.17 -17.27
CA THR A 32 -8.68 85.49 -17.12
C THR A 32 -8.74 84.22 -16.27
N LEU A 33 -9.89 83.91 -15.67
CA LEU A 33 -10.15 82.63 -15.01
C LEU A 33 -10.50 81.56 -16.06
N ASP A 34 -10.07 80.32 -15.83
CA ASP A 34 -10.37 79.20 -16.71
C ASP A 34 -11.90 79.08 -16.90
N PRO A 35 -12.42 79.01 -18.14
CA PRO A 35 -13.86 78.96 -18.41
C PRO A 35 -14.56 77.71 -17.88
N SER A 36 -13.83 76.71 -17.39
CA SER A 36 -14.37 75.53 -16.68
C SER A 36 -14.64 75.76 -15.19
N MET A 37 -14.19 76.87 -14.62
CA MET A 37 -14.43 77.25 -13.23
C MET A 37 -15.77 77.98 -13.10
N SER A 38 -16.63 77.51 -12.19
CA SER A 38 -18.00 78.02 -11.99
C SER A 38 -18.10 79.06 -10.87
N ALA A 39 -17.00 79.28 -10.15
CA ALA A 39 -16.97 80.14 -8.98
C ALA A 39 -17.08 81.64 -9.32
N THR A 40 -18.04 82.32 -8.67
CA THR A 40 -18.29 83.76 -8.81
C THR A 40 -17.56 84.63 -7.78
N SER A 41 -16.59 84.05 -7.05
CA SER A 41 -15.78 84.76 -6.07
C SER A 41 -14.35 84.23 -6.10
N VAL A 42 -13.38 85.08 -5.73
CA VAL A 42 -11.96 84.71 -5.64
C VAL A 42 -11.75 83.52 -4.70
N VAL A 43 -12.47 83.46 -3.57
CA VAL A 43 -12.38 82.33 -2.63
C VAL A 43 -12.99 81.06 -3.23
N GLY A 44 -14.10 81.17 -3.97
CA GLY A 44 -14.66 80.04 -4.69
C GLY A 44 -13.73 79.53 -5.79
N ALA A 45 -13.07 80.44 -6.52
CA ALA A 45 -12.12 80.11 -7.58
C ALA A 45 -10.86 79.47 -6.98
N VAL A 46 -10.38 79.93 -5.82
CA VAL A 46 -9.27 79.29 -5.10
C VAL A 46 -9.66 77.88 -4.62
N ASN A 47 -10.91 77.67 -4.18
CA ASN A 47 -11.39 76.34 -3.79
C ASN A 47 -11.54 75.39 -5.00
N GLU A 48 -12.00 75.87 -6.15
CA GLU A 48 -12.06 75.10 -7.39
C GLU A 48 -10.67 74.86 -8.00
N LEU A 49 -9.76 75.83 -7.94
CA LEU A 49 -8.36 75.69 -8.36
C LEU A 49 -7.61 74.70 -7.48
N ALA A 50 -7.83 74.74 -6.16
CA ALA A 50 -7.30 73.71 -5.26
C ALA A 50 -7.80 72.33 -5.70
N ALA A 51 -9.07 72.20 -6.10
CA ALA A 51 -9.63 70.97 -6.65
C ALA A 51 -9.07 70.56 -8.02
N GLN A 52 -8.70 71.51 -8.90
CA GLN A 52 -8.12 71.23 -10.22
C GLN A 52 -6.61 70.96 -10.21
N ILE A 53 -5.84 71.57 -9.29
CA ILE A 53 -4.41 71.25 -9.05
C ILE A 53 -4.25 69.75 -8.70
N PHE A 54 -5.27 69.15 -8.08
CA PHE A 54 -5.32 67.72 -7.80
C PHE A 54 -5.45 66.82 -9.04
N ALA A 55 -5.82 67.36 -10.20
CA ALA A 55 -6.12 66.60 -11.40
C ALA A 55 -5.02 66.67 -12.48
N ALA A 56 -4.06 67.61 -12.39
CA ALA A 56 -3.12 67.86 -13.50
C ALA A 56 -1.89 66.93 -13.55
N GLU A 57 -1.34 66.46 -12.42
CA GLU A 57 -0.18 65.54 -12.40
C GLU A 57 -0.18 64.50 -11.24
N GLY A 58 -1.24 64.47 -10.42
CA GLY A 58 -1.32 63.61 -9.24
C GLY A 58 -2.15 62.34 -9.44
N TRP A 59 -1.91 61.32 -8.63
CA TRP A 59 -2.73 60.10 -8.56
C TRP A 59 -3.09 59.78 -7.10
N LYS A 60 -4.09 58.90 -6.92
CA LYS A 60 -4.52 58.43 -5.60
C LYS A 60 -4.06 56.99 -5.38
N MET A 61 -3.57 56.69 -4.18
CA MET A 61 -3.28 55.32 -3.75
C MET A 61 -4.37 54.86 -2.78
N GLU A 62 -4.82 53.62 -2.89
CA GLU A 62 -5.79 53.01 -1.99
C GLU A 62 -5.32 51.59 -1.64
N ASP A 63 -5.55 51.14 -0.41
CA ASP A 63 -5.33 49.76 0.01
C ASP A 63 -6.65 48.98 0.13
N SER A 64 -6.59 47.69 0.49
CA SER A 64 -7.80 46.87 0.65
C SER A 64 -8.72 47.30 1.80
N SER A 65 -8.30 48.27 2.63
CA SER A 65 -9.11 48.85 3.71
C SER A 65 -9.81 50.16 3.31
N SER A 66 -9.69 50.57 2.04
CA SER A 66 -10.22 51.82 1.46
C SER A 66 -9.62 53.10 2.03
N THR A 67 -8.39 53.04 2.54
CA THR A 67 -7.66 54.24 2.93
C THR A 67 -7.08 54.91 1.67
N VAL A 68 -7.68 56.02 1.25
CA VAL A 68 -7.24 56.78 0.07
C VAL A 68 -6.23 57.86 0.45
N GLN A 69 -5.03 57.80 -0.12
CA GLN A 69 -4.00 58.84 0.01
C GLN A 69 -3.79 59.54 -1.32
N GLN A 70 -3.67 60.87 -1.28
CA GLN A 70 -3.43 61.69 -2.46
C GLN A 70 -1.93 61.97 -2.64
N ILE A 71 -1.43 61.74 -3.85
CA ILE A 71 -0.06 62.08 -4.26
C ILE A 71 -0.13 63.23 -5.26
N GLY A 72 0.31 64.41 -4.84
CA GLY A 72 0.32 65.63 -5.65
C GLY A 72 1.57 65.76 -6.54
N ALA A 73 1.56 66.75 -7.43
CA ALA A 73 2.69 67.07 -8.30
C ALA A 73 3.99 67.28 -7.50
N GLY A 74 5.10 66.69 -7.97
CA GLY A 74 6.41 66.77 -7.31
C GLY A 74 6.59 65.89 -6.07
N GLN A 75 5.58 65.15 -5.62
CA GLN A 75 5.74 64.15 -4.56
C GLN A 75 6.29 62.83 -5.13
N THR A 76 7.10 62.12 -4.33
CA THR A 76 7.65 60.80 -4.71
C THR A 76 6.96 59.70 -3.93
N ALA A 77 6.36 58.74 -4.65
CA ALA A 77 5.92 57.50 -4.06
C ALA A 77 7.12 56.55 -3.87
N VAL A 78 7.32 56.05 -2.64
CA VAL A 78 8.38 55.08 -2.33
C VAL A 78 7.74 53.74 -1.96
N PHE A 79 7.89 52.75 -2.83
CA PHE A 79 7.43 51.38 -2.58
C PHE A 79 8.53 50.60 -1.84
N LYS A 80 8.36 50.43 -0.53
CA LYS A 80 9.31 49.68 0.31
C LYS A 80 8.84 48.24 0.47
N GLY A 81 9.66 47.28 0.03
CA GLY A 81 9.58 45.90 0.50
C GLY A 81 10.51 45.70 1.71
N VAL A 82 10.23 44.70 2.53
CA VAL A 82 11.24 44.11 3.43
C VAL A 82 11.79 42.81 2.81
N SER A 83 12.87 42.26 3.35
CA SER A 83 13.39 40.96 2.91
C SER A 83 12.28 39.90 2.89
N ASN A 84 12.20 39.15 1.80
CA ASN A 84 11.26 38.05 1.56
C ASN A 84 9.79 38.45 1.27
N GLN A 85 9.54 39.68 0.83
CA GLN A 85 8.23 40.13 0.35
C GLN A 85 8.27 40.43 -1.15
N THR A 86 8.05 41.68 -1.54
CA THR A 86 7.97 42.10 -2.94
C THR A 86 9.18 42.93 -3.38
N THR A 87 9.51 42.86 -4.66
CA THR A 87 10.39 43.81 -5.34
C THR A 87 9.54 44.83 -6.10
N ALA A 88 10.00 46.08 -6.18
CA ALA A 88 9.33 47.14 -6.92
C ALA A 88 10.35 47.85 -7.83
N VAL A 89 10.06 47.90 -9.13
CA VAL A 89 10.94 48.52 -10.14
C VAL A 89 10.12 49.53 -10.94
N VAL A 90 10.60 50.77 -11.01
CA VAL A 90 10.02 51.83 -11.83
C VAL A 90 10.85 51.97 -13.12
N SER A 91 10.18 52.02 -14.28
CA SER A 91 10.81 52.16 -15.60
C SER A 91 10.01 53.08 -16.52
N VAL A 92 10.63 53.52 -17.63
CA VAL A 92 10.06 54.48 -18.59
C VAL A 92 9.13 53.78 -19.61
N PRO A 93 8.06 54.44 -20.09
CA PRO A 93 7.41 55.62 -19.54
C PRO A 93 6.31 55.14 -18.58
N ASP A 94 6.53 55.33 -17.28
CA ASP A 94 5.50 55.16 -16.24
C ASP A 94 5.06 53.70 -15.96
N ILE A 95 6.01 52.77 -15.91
CA ILE A 95 5.75 51.37 -15.52
C ILE A 95 6.28 51.10 -14.11
N LEU A 96 5.39 50.67 -13.21
CA LEU A 96 5.74 50.03 -11.95
C LEU A 96 5.57 48.51 -12.07
N THR A 97 6.67 47.76 -11.97
CA THR A 97 6.63 46.29 -11.91
C THR A 97 6.79 45.84 -10.46
N ILE A 98 5.84 45.03 -9.98
CA ILE A 98 5.93 44.37 -8.68
C ILE A 98 6.26 42.88 -8.89
N GLY A 99 7.30 42.39 -8.23
CA GLY A 99 7.73 40.99 -8.27
C GLY A 99 7.87 40.38 -6.88
N LEU A 100 8.26 39.10 -6.83
CA LEU A 100 8.65 38.40 -5.61
C LEU A 100 10.16 38.29 -5.53
N THR A 101 10.70 38.19 -4.31
CA THR A 101 12.11 37.87 -4.09
C THR A 101 12.40 36.38 -4.27
N ASN A 102 13.67 35.99 -4.39
CA ASN A 102 14.08 34.58 -4.53
C ASN A 102 13.66 33.69 -3.35
N SER A 103 13.47 34.28 -2.18
CA SER A 103 12.92 33.64 -0.99
C SER A 103 11.62 34.34 -0.63
N VAL A 104 10.54 33.58 -0.45
CA VAL A 104 9.22 34.11 -0.09
C VAL A 104 8.71 33.26 1.08
N THR A 105 8.31 33.90 2.17
CA THR A 105 7.71 33.22 3.31
C THR A 105 6.20 33.41 3.28
N ILE A 106 5.45 32.32 3.15
CA ILE A 106 3.98 32.33 3.22
C ILE A 106 3.59 31.71 4.56
N THR A 107 2.98 32.50 5.45
CA THR A 107 2.62 32.09 6.82
C THR A 107 1.17 31.67 6.98
N THR A 108 0.33 31.91 5.97
CA THR A 108 -1.09 31.58 5.98
C THR A 108 -1.38 30.35 5.13
N GLN A 109 -1.67 30.53 3.84
CA GLN A 109 -1.98 29.45 2.91
C GLN A 109 -1.92 29.93 1.45
N LEU A 110 -1.75 28.99 0.54
CA LEU A 110 -2.03 29.17 -0.89
C LEU A 110 -3.41 28.56 -1.19
N THR A 111 -4.34 29.36 -1.72
CA THR A 111 -5.69 28.89 -2.09
C THR A 111 -5.76 28.59 -3.58
N SER A 112 -6.19 27.37 -3.93
CA SER A 112 -6.23 26.86 -5.31
C SER A 112 -4.91 26.97 -6.10
N PRO A 113 -3.73 26.69 -5.51
CA PRO A 113 -2.49 26.76 -6.25
C PRO A 113 -2.31 25.55 -7.18
N ILE A 114 -1.70 25.79 -8.33
CA ILE A 114 -0.88 24.77 -9.01
C ILE A 114 0.56 25.10 -8.60
N VAL A 115 1.23 24.19 -7.91
CA VAL A 115 2.64 24.37 -7.52
C VAL A 115 3.52 23.66 -8.53
N VAL A 116 4.21 24.41 -9.38
CA VAL A 116 5.25 23.89 -10.27
C VAL A 116 6.61 24.24 -9.66
N ALA A 117 7.25 23.25 -9.04
CA ALA A 117 8.52 23.42 -8.35
C ALA A 117 9.52 22.34 -8.82
N GLY A 118 10.82 22.64 -8.73
CA GLY A 118 11.85 21.62 -8.95
C GLY A 118 11.83 20.56 -7.84
N ASN A 119 12.05 21.01 -6.60
CA ASN A 119 11.92 20.17 -5.40
C ASN A 119 10.88 20.79 -4.46
N LEU A 120 10.06 19.94 -3.83
CA LEU A 120 9.18 20.31 -2.73
C LEU A 120 9.65 19.59 -1.46
N THR A 121 10.13 20.36 -0.47
CA THR A 121 10.56 19.82 0.83
C THR A 121 9.53 20.16 1.90
N LEU A 122 9.02 19.13 2.58
CA LEU A 122 8.07 19.26 3.70
C LEU A 122 8.75 18.83 5.00
N THR A 123 9.29 19.77 5.79
CA THR A 123 10.04 19.42 7.02
C THR A 123 9.19 18.73 8.08
N ASN A 124 7.94 19.17 8.23
CA ASN A 124 6.94 18.62 9.16
C ASN A 124 5.56 18.52 8.48
N GLY A 125 5.54 18.44 7.15
CA GLY A 125 4.29 18.52 6.38
C GLY A 125 3.65 17.15 6.19
N SER A 126 2.33 17.14 6.14
CA SER A 126 1.55 16.04 5.57
C SER A 126 1.16 16.38 4.14
N ILE A 127 0.95 15.35 3.33
CA ILE A 127 0.23 15.48 2.06
C ILE A 127 -1.09 14.75 2.27
N THR A 128 -2.19 15.48 2.18
CA THR A 128 -3.53 14.92 2.32
C THR A 128 -4.37 15.35 1.13
N ASP A 129 -5.25 14.46 0.71
CA ASP A 129 -6.30 14.77 -0.24
C ASP A 129 -7.64 14.37 0.36
N SER A 130 -8.59 15.31 0.33
CA SER A 130 -9.95 15.12 0.83
C SER A 130 -10.94 14.79 -0.28
N SER A 131 -10.49 14.84 -1.54
CA SER A 131 -11.37 14.78 -2.72
C SER A 131 -11.22 13.50 -3.57
N GLY A 132 -10.16 12.73 -3.40
CA GLY A 132 -9.85 11.55 -4.22
C GLY A 132 -8.52 10.86 -3.84
N SER A 133 -7.55 10.92 -4.75
CA SER A 133 -6.26 10.23 -4.68
C SER A 133 -5.08 11.18 -4.76
N ILE A 134 -4.01 10.86 -4.03
CA ILE A 134 -2.67 11.41 -4.28
C ILE A 134 -2.02 10.53 -5.36
N ASP A 135 -1.71 11.13 -6.50
CA ASP A 135 -1.08 10.43 -7.64
C ASP A 135 0.36 10.91 -7.82
N PHE A 136 1.29 9.96 -7.89
CA PHE A 136 2.71 10.18 -8.17
C PHE A 136 3.09 9.69 -9.58
N GLY A 137 2.13 9.25 -10.40
CA GLY A 137 2.41 8.70 -11.73
C GLY A 137 3.26 7.43 -11.67
N ASP A 138 4.37 7.43 -12.40
CA ASP A 138 5.35 6.36 -12.49
C ASP A 138 6.58 6.56 -11.57
N ASP A 139 6.47 7.49 -10.60
CA ASP A 139 7.56 7.79 -9.68
C ASP A 139 7.72 6.76 -8.55
N HIS A 140 8.93 6.72 -8.00
CA HIS A 140 9.24 5.93 -6.81
C HIS A 140 8.85 6.68 -5.53
N ILE A 141 8.11 6.00 -4.65
CA ILE A 141 7.90 6.45 -3.27
C ILE A 141 8.90 5.72 -2.37
N ILE A 142 9.87 6.45 -1.82
CA ILE A 142 10.88 5.89 -0.93
C ILE A 142 10.60 6.38 0.49
N THR A 143 10.28 5.44 1.38
CA THR A 143 10.10 5.70 2.82
C THR A 143 11.17 4.96 3.62
N THR A 144 11.61 5.55 4.74
CA THR A 144 12.46 4.84 5.72
C THR A 144 11.66 4.26 6.87
N GLY A 145 10.37 4.58 6.95
CA GLY A 145 9.42 4.04 7.92
C GLY A 145 8.33 3.22 7.23
N ASP A 146 7.28 2.91 7.99
CA ASP A 146 6.20 2.02 7.58
C ASP A 146 5.25 2.67 6.56
N ILE A 147 4.66 1.83 5.71
CA ILE A 147 3.47 2.17 4.91
C ILE A 147 2.26 1.58 5.62
N GLN A 148 1.42 2.43 6.21
CA GLN A 148 0.15 2.01 6.79
C GLN A 148 -0.97 2.28 5.78
N ALA A 149 -1.54 1.21 5.24
CA ALA A 149 -2.61 1.27 4.26
C ALA A 149 -3.70 0.24 4.58
N ASN A 150 -4.96 0.60 4.29
CA ASN A 150 -6.06 -0.36 4.42
C ASN A 150 -5.95 -1.50 3.41
N ASN A 151 -5.50 -1.21 2.18
CA ASN A 151 -5.27 -2.18 1.13
C ASN A 151 -4.05 -1.77 0.30
N ILE A 152 -3.26 -2.76 -0.12
CA ILE A 152 -2.12 -2.56 -1.03
C ILE A 152 -2.42 -3.37 -2.29
N THR A 153 -2.64 -2.67 -3.41
CA THR A 153 -2.79 -3.30 -4.73
C THR A 153 -1.54 -3.00 -5.54
N ALA A 154 -0.68 -4.00 -5.72
CA ALA A 154 0.56 -3.87 -6.45
C ALA A 154 0.75 -5.07 -7.38
N PRO A 155 1.36 -4.90 -8.56
CA PRO A 155 1.73 -6.02 -9.42
C PRO A 155 2.66 -7.03 -8.73
N THR A 156 3.54 -6.51 -7.86
CA THR A 156 4.49 -7.30 -7.07
C THR A 156 4.68 -6.66 -5.71
N ILE A 157 4.81 -7.48 -4.68
CA ILE A 157 5.24 -7.07 -3.34
C ILE A 157 6.47 -7.90 -2.99
N THR A 158 7.59 -7.22 -2.70
CA THR A 158 8.85 -7.87 -2.31
C THR A 158 9.27 -7.30 -0.97
N THR A 159 9.60 -8.20 -0.04
CA THR A 159 10.08 -7.86 1.31
C THR A 159 11.39 -8.59 1.54
N THR A 160 12.41 -7.89 2.02
CA THR A 160 13.76 -8.47 2.22
C THR A 160 14.22 -8.27 3.65
N GLY A 161 14.87 -9.28 4.24
CA GLY A 161 15.60 -9.13 5.51
C GLY A 161 14.75 -9.19 6.78
N GLY A 162 13.51 -9.68 6.73
CA GLY A 162 12.64 -9.82 7.90
C GLY A 162 11.49 -10.81 7.72
N THR A 163 10.76 -11.06 8.81
CA THR A 163 9.55 -11.90 8.83
C THR A 163 8.33 -11.07 8.48
N ASN A 164 7.47 -11.58 7.58
CA ASN A 164 6.16 -10.99 7.34
C ASN A 164 5.11 -11.69 8.21
N THR A 165 4.33 -10.90 8.93
CA THR A 165 3.12 -11.39 9.61
C THR A 165 1.92 -11.06 8.73
N LEU A 166 1.34 -12.08 8.12
CA LEU A 166 0.16 -11.96 7.27
C LEU A 166 -1.04 -12.61 7.98
N GLY A 167 -2.25 -12.13 7.67
CA GLY A 167 -3.48 -12.82 8.05
C GLY A 167 -3.72 -14.02 7.13
N THR A 168 -4.92 -14.13 6.58
CA THR A 168 -5.20 -15.13 5.54
C THR A 168 -4.42 -14.83 4.27
N VAL A 169 -3.68 -15.83 3.78
CA VAL A 169 -2.95 -15.78 2.51
C VAL A 169 -3.66 -16.69 1.51
N SER A 170 -4.09 -16.11 0.38
CA SER A 170 -4.67 -16.87 -0.74
C SER A 170 -3.82 -16.68 -1.98
N VAL A 171 -3.41 -17.79 -2.60
CA VAL A 171 -2.50 -17.79 -3.75
C VAL A 171 -3.16 -18.58 -4.89
N VAL A 172 -3.62 -17.87 -5.91
CA VAL A 172 -4.36 -18.47 -7.03
C VAL A 172 -3.44 -18.70 -8.23
N GLY A 173 -3.28 -19.96 -8.63
CA GLY A 173 -2.53 -20.33 -9.83
C GLY A 173 -1.00 -20.21 -9.72
N ASN A 174 -0.44 -20.15 -8.50
CA ASN A 174 1.00 -19.95 -8.31
C ASN A 174 1.67 -21.03 -7.44
N THR A 175 2.96 -20.82 -7.19
CA THR A 175 3.87 -21.69 -6.43
C THR A 175 4.20 -21.07 -5.08
N PHE A 176 4.44 -21.92 -4.08
CA PHE A 176 5.13 -21.55 -2.84
C PHE A 176 6.54 -22.13 -2.87
N SER A 177 7.57 -21.32 -2.67
CA SER A 177 8.97 -21.74 -2.69
C SER A 177 9.76 -21.01 -1.61
N SER A 178 10.69 -21.72 -0.96
CA SER A 178 11.75 -21.07 -0.18
C SER A 178 13.02 -21.04 -1.01
N THR A 179 13.61 -19.85 -1.15
CA THR A 179 14.87 -19.62 -1.88
C THR A 179 16.04 -19.26 -0.97
N ASP A 180 15.73 -18.84 0.25
CA ASP A 180 16.68 -18.43 1.30
C ASP A 180 16.85 -19.47 2.41
N SER A 181 15.95 -20.47 2.49
CA SER A 181 16.03 -21.63 3.37
C SER A 181 15.94 -22.93 2.58
N THR A 182 16.21 -24.06 3.24
CA THR A 182 16.10 -25.40 2.67
C THR A 182 14.70 -26.00 2.79
N VAL A 183 13.81 -25.37 3.56
CA VAL A 183 12.48 -25.91 3.90
C VAL A 183 11.43 -24.81 4.01
N ILE A 184 10.18 -25.17 3.75
CA ILE A 184 9.00 -24.40 4.14
C ILE A 184 8.46 -25.03 5.43
N HIS A 185 8.29 -24.23 6.46
CA HIS A 185 7.73 -24.68 7.74
C HIS A 185 6.22 -24.42 7.78
N PHE A 186 5.48 -25.41 8.28
CA PHE A 186 4.08 -25.31 8.66
C PHE A 186 4.00 -25.79 10.11
N ASP A 187 3.65 -24.89 11.03
CA ASP A 187 3.61 -25.21 12.46
C ASP A 187 2.34 -25.98 12.85
N ASP A 188 1.30 -25.86 12.02
CA ASP A 188 0.01 -26.53 12.14
C ASP A 188 -0.19 -27.57 11.02
N ASP A 189 -1.34 -28.23 11.05
CA ASP A 189 -1.73 -29.22 10.05
C ASP A 189 -1.81 -28.62 8.64
N VAL A 190 -1.38 -29.41 7.65
CA VAL A 190 -1.49 -29.08 6.23
C VAL A 190 -2.63 -29.89 5.60
N GLN A 191 -3.69 -29.19 5.17
CA GLN A 191 -4.80 -29.79 4.42
C GLN A 191 -4.59 -29.66 2.92
N ILE A 192 -4.76 -30.76 2.19
CA ILE A 192 -4.62 -30.83 0.73
C ILE A 192 -5.88 -31.47 0.16
N GLU A 193 -6.69 -30.69 -0.54
CA GLU A 193 -7.92 -31.18 -1.21
C GLU A 193 -7.62 -32.01 -2.47
N GLY A 194 -6.46 -31.76 -3.09
CA GLY A 194 -5.97 -32.50 -4.25
C GLY A 194 -4.97 -33.60 -3.88
N GLY A 195 -4.13 -33.99 -4.85
CA GLY A 195 -3.02 -34.91 -4.61
C GLY A 195 -1.75 -34.20 -4.15
N LEU A 196 -1.05 -34.77 -3.15
CA LEU A 196 0.32 -34.37 -2.80
C LEU A 196 1.31 -35.02 -3.78
N LYS A 197 2.01 -34.20 -4.57
CA LYS A 197 3.12 -34.64 -5.42
C LYS A 197 4.45 -34.35 -4.72
N THR A 198 5.15 -35.40 -4.28
CA THR A 198 6.44 -35.28 -3.60
C THR A 198 7.33 -36.46 -3.94
N ASN A 199 8.64 -36.29 -3.81
CA ASN A 199 9.61 -37.38 -3.96
C ASN A 199 9.62 -38.27 -2.71
N THR A 200 9.50 -37.67 -1.52
CA THR A 200 9.59 -38.38 -0.23
C THR A 200 8.62 -37.79 0.78
N ILE A 201 8.05 -38.66 1.64
CA ILE A 201 7.32 -38.27 2.85
C ILE A 201 8.05 -38.93 4.01
N THR A 202 8.46 -38.14 5.00
CA THR A 202 9.21 -38.62 6.15
C THR A 202 8.56 -38.06 7.40
N ALA A 203 8.41 -38.90 8.42
CA ALA A 203 7.93 -38.44 9.71
C ALA A 203 8.96 -37.50 10.36
N ARG A 204 8.48 -36.59 11.21
CA ARG A 204 9.38 -35.85 12.10
C ARG A 204 10.09 -36.85 13.03
N THR A 205 11.31 -36.54 13.44
CA THR A 205 12.19 -37.46 14.18
C THR A 205 11.46 -38.21 15.30
N GLY A 206 11.37 -39.53 15.17
CA GLY A 206 10.77 -40.43 16.16
C GLY A 206 9.32 -40.88 15.88
N ASP A 207 8.65 -40.30 14.88
CA ASP A 207 7.24 -40.57 14.62
C ASP A 207 7.01 -41.53 13.43
N SER A 208 5.74 -41.95 13.27
CA SER A 208 5.27 -42.73 12.12
C SER A 208 4.60 -41.82 11.10
N VAL A 209 4.70 -42.16 9.81
CA VAL A 209 3.82 -41.55 8.79
C VAL A 209 2.45 -42.24 8.91
N ASN A 210 1.47 -41.49 9.40
CA ASN A 210 0.09 -41.97 9.50
C ASN A 210 -0.70 -41.58 8.25
N PHE A 211 -1.27 -42.56 7.55
CA PHE A 211 -2.11 -42.33 6.37
C PHE A 211 -3.62 -42.22 6.68
N GLY A 212 -4.00 -42.07 7.96
CA GLY A 212 -5.35 -41.74 8.41
C GLY A 212 -5.91 -42.71 9.47
N GLY A 213 -6.81 -42.19 10.33
CA GLY A 213 -7.32 -42.89 11.52
C GLY A 213 -8.71 -43.55 11.41
N SER A 214 -9.40 -43.45 10.27
CA SER A 214 -10.71 -44.11 10.10
C SER A 214 -10.53 -45.52 9.52
N HIS A 215 -10.94 -46.51 10.29
CA HIS A 215 -10.83 -47.95 10.05
C HIS A 215 -11.02 -48.40 8.58
N ILE A 216 -9.99 -49.05 8.04
CA ILE A 216 -10.00 -50.26 7.19
C ILE A 216 -10.67 -50.24 5.81
N SER A 217 -11.44 -49.24 5.40
CA SER A 217 -12.07 -49.28 4.05
C SER A 217 -11.57 -48.26 3.02
N THR A 218 -10.87 -47.19 3.44
CA THR A 218 -10.44 -46.12 2.50
C THR A 218 -8.95 -45.81 2.50
N ASN A 219 -8.22 -46.16 3.56
CA ASN A 219 -6.81 -45.80 3.71
C ASN A 219 -5.93 -46.89 3.09
N ASN A 220 -5.82 -46.87 1.76
CA ASN A 220 -5.03 -47.82 0.99
C ASN A 220 -3.64 -47.25 0.68
N ILE A 221 -2.59 -48.05 0.89
CA ILE A 221 -1.29 -47.79 0.28
C ILE A 221 -1.31 -48.44 -1.11
N THR A 222 -1.48 -47.61 -2.15
CA THR A 222 -1.40 -48.07 -3.54
C THR A 222 -0.02 -47.77 -4.09
N THR A 223 0.67 -48.78 -4.61
CA THR A 223 1.99 -48.62 -5.25
C THR A 223 1.96 -49.24 -6.64
N SER A 224 2.72 -48.69 -7.59
CA SER A 224 2.91 -49.29 -8.92
C SER A 224 4.03 -50.33 -8.95
N GLY A 225 4.61 -50.65 -7.79
CA GLY A 225 5.76 -51.54 -7.63
C GLY A 225 5.69 -52.31 -6.32
N ALA A 226 6.82 -52.41 -5.63
CA ALA A 226 6.92 -53.11 -4.35
C ALA A 226 6.91 -52.15 -3.15
N ILE A 227 6.52 -52.67 -1.99
CA ILE A 227 6.75 -52.03 -0.69
C ILE A 227 8.10 -52.54 -0.18
N TYR A 228 9.07 -51.65 -0.03
CA TYR A 228 10.37 -51.94 0.56
C TYR A 228 10.37 -51.57 2.05
N LEU A 229 10.70 -52.54 2.90
CA LEU A 229 10.90 -52.34 4.33
C LEU A 229 12.41 -52.43 4.61
N THR A 230 13.05 -51.30 4.82
CA THR A 230 14.51 -51.21 5.00
C THR A 230 14.86 -50.36 6.21
N GLY A 231 15.93 -50.72 6.93
CA GLY A 231 16.37 -49.97 8.11
C GLY A 231 17.31 -50.80 8.98
N GLY A 232 18.02 -50.16 9.90
CA GLY A 232 18.87 -50.84 10.89
C GLY A 232 18.10 -51.42 12.07
N ASN A 233 16.76 -51.31 12.10
CA ASN A 233 15.93 -51.87 13.16
C ASN A 233 15.70 -53.37 12.92
N SER A 234 15.88 -54.18 13.97
CA SER A 234 15.65 -55.63 13.94
C SER A 234 14.17 -56.02 13.84
N ASN A 235 13.27 -55.05 13.64
CA ASN A 235 11.82 -55.21 13.70
C ASN A 235 11.13 -54.69 12.43
N LEU A 236 11.72 -54.97 11.26
CA LEU A 236 11.10 -54.73 9.96
C LEU A 236 10.08 -55.83 9.63
N GLY A 237 8.87 -55.41 9.28
CA GLY A 237 7.82 -56.31 8.79
C GLY A 237 6.46 -55.63 8.76
N ILE A 238 5.42 -56.42 8.56
CA ILE A 238 4.03 -55.94 8.44
C ILE A 238 3.24 -56.47 9.63
N TYR A 239 2.60 -55.56 10.36
CA TYR A 239 1.66 -55.88 11.42
C TYR A 239 0.23 -55.86 10.90
N PHE A 240 -0.54 -56.89 11.23
CA PHE A 240 -1.97 -56.96 11.01
C PHE A 240 -2.67 -57.02 12.35
N GLU A 241 -3.56 -56.06 12.57
CA GLU A 241 -4.51 -56.09 13.68
C GLU A 241 -5.66 -57.05 13.37
N GLY A 242 -6.26 -57.59 14.42
CA GLY A 242 -7.50 -58.35 14.31
C GLY A 242 -8.74 -57.45 14.13
N ALA A 243 -9.93 -58.05 14.21
CA ALA A 243 -11.19 -57.30 14.20
C ALA A 243 -11.34 -56.35 15.41
N THR A 244 -10.63 -56.64 16.50
CA THR A 244 -10.55 -55.81 17.71
C THR A 244 -9.22 -55.07 17.73
N ASN A 245 -9.25 -53.80 18.12
CA ASN A 245 -8.03 -53.03 18.39
C ASN A 245 -7.58 -53.35 19.81
N ASP A 246 -6.63 -54.27 19.95
CA ASP A 246 -6.05 -54.67 21.22
C ASP A 246 -4.52 -54.77 21.13
N ALA A 247 -3.87 -55.42 22.11
CA ALA A 247 -2.42 -55.52 22.14
C ALA A 247 -1.84 -56.65 21.26
N PHE A 248 -2.70 -57.49 20.66
CA PHE A 248 -2.29 -58.69 19.94
C PHE A 248 -2.29 -58.46 18.42
N LYS A 249 -1.15 -58.75 17.79
CA LYS A 249 -0.93 -58.49 16.36
C LYS A 249 -0.37 -59.72 15.67
N THR A 250 -0.76 -59.94 14.42
CA THR A 250 -0.03 -60.87 13.55
C THR A 250 1.11 -60.12 12.88
N TYR A 251 2.33 -60.65 13.01
CA TYR A 251 3.52 -60.00 12.50
C TYR A 251 4.20 -60.86 11.43
N ILE A 252 4.17 -60.37 10.19
CA ILE A 252 4.91 -60.99 9.08
C ILE A 252 6.28 -60.31 9.02
N ARG A 253 7.33 -61.06 9.37
CA ARG A 253 8.72 -60.61 9.24
C ARG A 253 9.62 -61.67 8.61
N PRO A 254 10.62 -61.24 7.81
CA PRO A 254 11.73 -62.12 7.47
C PRO A 254 12.66 -62.28 8.68
N THR A 255 13.29 -63.44 8.81
CA THR A 255 14.61 -63.51 9.47
C THR A 255 15.66 -62.91 8.53
N ASP A 256 16.78 -62.45 9.07
CA ASP A 256 17.85 -61.83 8.26
C ASP A 256 18.20 -62.68 7.02
N PRO A 257 17.86 -62.23 5.81
CA PRO A 257 18.03 -63.02 4.61
C PRO A 257 19.50 -62.98 4.17
N THR A 258 20.15 -64.15 4.09
CA THR A 258 21.53 -64.27 3.59
C THR A 258 21.66 -64.25 2.06
N ALA A 259 20.54 -64.17 1.36
CA ALA A 259 20.40 -64.10 -0.10
C ALA A 259 18.99 -63.60 -0.45
N GLU A 260 18.71 -63.26 -1.71
CA GLU A 260 17.35 -62.97 -2.15
C GLU A 260 16.42 -64.17 -1.91
N ARG A 261 15.28 -63.93 -1.26
CA ARG A 261 14.27 -64.95 -0.96
C ARG A 261 12.93 -64.49 -1.52
N ILE A 262 12.27 -65.38 -2.25
CA ILE A 262 10.96 -65.15 -2.84
C ILE A 262 9.97 -66.10 -2.16
N VAL A 263 8.88 -65.54 -1.64
CA VAL A 263 7.71 -66.29 -1.17
C VAL A 263 6.58 -66.03 -2.16
N THR A 264 6.17 -67.05 -2.91
CA THR A 264 5.08 -66.94 -3.90
C THR A 264 3.80 -67.51 -3.31
N LEU A 265 2.76 -66.69 -3.26
CA LEU A 265 1.40 -67.17 -2.98
C LEU A 265 0.78 -67.68 -4.28
N PRO A 266 0.10 -68.85 -4.28
CA PRO A 266 -0.64 -69.30 -5.44
C PRO A 266 -1.82 -68.35 -5.72
N ASP A 267 -2.22 -68.24 -6.97
CA ASP A 267 -3.47 -67.58 -7.36
C ASP A 267 -4.68 -68.46 -6.97
N SER A 268 -4.94 -68.53 -5.67
CA SER A 268 -6.06 -69.26 -5.08
C SER A 268 -6.43 -68.62 -3.76
N THR A 269 -7.74 -68.54 -3.48
CA THR A 269 -8.21 -68.24 -2.13
C THR A 269 -7.86 -69.38 -1.18
N GLY A 270 -7.60 -69.08 0.09
CA GLY A 270 -7.33 -70.09 1.11
C GLY A 270 -6.58 -69.53 2.32
N THR A 271 -6.19 -70.43 3.22
CA THR A 271 -5.39 -70.10 4.41
C THR A 271 -3.91 -70.36 4.13
N VAL A 272 -3.04 -69.48 4.61
CA VAL A 272 -1.59 -69.73 4.63
C VAL A 272 -1.27 -70.71 5.77
N ALA A 273 -0.72 -71.88 5.44
CA ALA A 273 -0.27 -72.84 6.45
C ALA A 273 1.04 -72.37 7.11
N LEU A 274 1.05 -72.30 8.44
CA LEU A 274 2.26 -71.97 9.23
C LEU A 274 2.86 -73.27 9.77
N THR A 275 4.12 -73.56 9.44
CA THR A 275 4.81 -74.76 9.94
C THR A 275 5.72 -74.40 11.11
N ASN A 276 5.28 -74.64 12.34
CA ASN A 276 6.06 -74.41 13.55
C ASN A 276 6.95 -75.63 13.87
N THR A 277 7.96 -75.90 13.03
CA THR A 277 9.01 -76.92 13.27
C THR A 277 8.51 -78.37 13.20
N THR A 278 8.87 -79.07 12.12
CA THR A 278 8.55 -80.49 11.86
C THR A 278 7.05 -80.73 11.62
N GLY A 279 6.64 -80.68 10.35
CA GLY A 279 5.26 -80.97 9.93
C GLY A 279 4.88 -82.43 10.15
N TYR A 280 4.41 -82.76 11.36
CA TYR A 280 3.41 -83.79 11.48
C TYR A 280 2.08 -83.18 11.04
N ALA A 281 1.31 -83.92 10.25
CA ALA A 281 -0.02 -83.51 9.83
C ALA A 281 -0.87 -83.23 11.07
N ASP A 282 -1.03 -81.96 11.43
CA ASP A 282 -1.94 -81.53 12.48
C ASP A 282 -3.31 -81.27 11.86
N GLY A 283 -4.21 -82.23 12.10
CA GLY A 283 -5.67 -82.13 12.19
C GLY A 283 -6.50 -81.56 11.05
N THR A 284 -5.95 -80.76 10.14
CA THR A 284 -6.72 -79.88 9.25
C THR A 284 -6.56 -80.20 7.76
N ILE A 285 -5.55 -80.98 7.37
CA ILE A 285 -5.42 -81.50 5.99
C ILE A 285 -6.46 -82.59 5.71
N PHE A 286 -6.87 -83.32 6.74
CA PHE A 286 -7.88 -84.37 6.64
C PHE A 286 -9.15 -83.89 7.32
N THR A 287 -10.17 -83.48 6.54
CA THR A 287 -11.51 -83.15 7.06
C THR A 287 -12.30 -84.38 7.51
N SER A 288 -11.74 -85.57 7.33
CA SER A 288 -12.26 -86.89 7.74
C SER A 288 -11.09 -87.86 7.85
N SER A 289 -11.20 -88.91 8.66
CA SER A 289 -10.16 -89.94 8.74
C SER A 289 -9.86 -90.50 7.35
N SER A 290 -8.58 -90.40 6.95
CA SER A 290 -8.10 -90.97 5.69
C SER A 290 -7.11 -92.09 5.99
N THR A 291 -7.19 -93.17 5.22
CA THR A 291 -6.30 -94.31 5.36
C THR A 291 -5.51 -94.50 4.08
N LEU A 292 -4.18 -94.44 4.19
CA LEU A 292 -3.29 -94.92 3.15
C LEU A 292 -2.86 -96.34 3.52
N VAL A 293 -3.33 -97.31 2.75
CA VAL A 293 -2.93 -98.71 2.91
C VAL A 293 -1.87 -99.04 1.88
N ILE A 294 -0.68 -99.39 2.34
CA ILE A 294 0.43 -99.83 1.49
C ILE A 294 0.27 -101.33 1.27
N TYR A 295 0.07 -101.75 0.02
CA TYR A 295 0.02 -103.15 -0.37
C TYR A 295 1.35 -103.59 -0.98
N ASN A 296 1.73 -104.86 -0.81
CA ASN A 296 2.83 -105.44 -1.58
C ASN A 296 2.36 -105.80 -3.00
N SER A 297 3.27 -106.28 -3.84
CA SER A 297 2.99 -106.70 -5.23
C SER A 297 1.98 -107.86 -5.34
N ALA A 298 1.68 -108.54 -4.24
CA ALA A 298 0.65 -109.59 -4.17
C ALA A 298 -0.72 -109.06 -3.70
N GLY A 299 -0.88 -107.75 -3.49
CA GLY A 299 -2.14 -107.14 -3.03
C GLY A 299 -2.41 -107.34 -1.54
N VAL A 300 -1.42 -107.71 -0.73
CA VAL A 300 -1.55 -107.89 0.73
C VAL A 300 -1.15 -106.62 1.44
N ALA A 301 -2.04 -106.10 2.28
CA ALA A 301 -1.80 -104.89 3.08
C ALA A 301 -0.60 -105.11 4.01
N GLN A 302 0.44 -104.30 3.85
CA GLN A 302 1.66 -104.34 4.63
C GLN A 302 1.63 -103.34 5.79
N LYS A 303 1.04 -102.17 5.56
CA LYS A 303 0.96 -101.11 6.57
C LYS A 303 -0.20 -100.19 6.28
N THR A 304 -0.99 -99.89 7.29
CA THR A 304 -2.01 -98.83 7.24
C THR A 304 -1.48 -97.62 7.96
N ILE A 305 -1.42 -96.50 7.25
CA ILE A 305 -1.16 -95.18 7.83
C ILE A 305 -2.52 -94.49 7.94
N VAL A 306 -2.92 -94.18 9.16
CA VAL A 306 -4.15 -93.43 9.44
C VAL A 306 -3.76 -91.96 9.61
N GLY A 307 -4.25 -91.10 8.73
CA GLY A 307 -4.27 -89.67 8.93
C GLY A 307 -5.60 -89.28 9.60
N SER A 308 -5.58 -88.95 10.89
CA SER A 308 -6.76 -88.48 11.60
C SER A 308 -6.85 -86.96 11.59
N ALA A 309 -8.07 -86.43 11.48
CA ALA A 309 -8.39 -85.12 12.03
C ALA A 309 -8.20 -85.20 13.56
N SER A 310 -7.56 -84.19 14.16
CA SER A 310 -7.63 -83.98 15.61
C SER A 310 -8.99 -83.40 15.95
#